data_AF-A0A2E0VY94-F1
#
_entry.id   AF-A0A2E0VY94-F1
#
_cell.length_a   1.000
_cell.length_b   1.000
_cell.length_c   1.000
_cell.angle_alpha   90.00
_cell.angle_beta   90.00
_cell.angle_gamma   90.00
#
_symmetry.space_group_name_H-M   'P 1'
#
loop_
_entity.id
_entity.type
_entity.pdbx_description
1 polymer ?
#
loop_
_entity_poly.entity_id
_entity_poly.type
_entity_poly.pdbx_seq_one_letter_code
_entity_poly.pdbx_strand_id
1 'polypeptide(L)'
;KNTRIVVVELEGTTIGFIVDEVSEVLRIPKNITEAPPEMVAGIDSDYITAVGKLEDRLLILLDLEKVLSLTQSKQLAELEV
;
A
#
# COMPACT_ATOMS: atom_id res chain seq x y z
N LYS A 1 -15.09 -1.02 -17.95
CA LYS A 1 -14.19 -0.19 -17.12
C LYS A 1 -14.94 0.19 -15.85
N ASN A 2 -14.68 -0.49 -14.74
CA ASN A 2 -15.22 -0.13 -13.42
C ASN A 2 -14.03 0.10 -12.50
N THR A 3 -13.59 1.35 -12.36
CA THR A 3 -12.62 1.76 -11.35
C THR A 3 -13.36 1.97 -10.04
N ARG A 4 -12.83 1.44 -8.95
CA ARG A 4 -13.35 1.68 -7.60
C ARG A 4 -12.41 2.65 -6.88
N ILE A 5 -12.92 3.34 -5.86
CA ILE A 5 -12.10 4.22 -5.02
C ILE A 5 -12.12 3.67 -3.60
N VAL A 6 -10.94 3.37 -3.07
CA VAL A 6 -10.76 3.05 -1.65
C VAL A 6 -10.47 4.36 -0.92
N VAL A 7 -11.37 4.75 -0.02
CA VAL A 7 -11.22 5.98 0.77
C VAL A 7 -10.55 5.64 2.10
N VAL A 8 -9.48 6.36 2.42
CA VAL A 8 -8.71 6.20 3.65
C VAL A 8 -8.63 7.56 4.34
N GLU A 9 -8.81 7.56 5.66
CA GLU A 9 -8.56 8.73 6.50
C GLU A 9 -7.27 8.50 7.28
N LEU A 10 -6.31 9.40 7.11
CA LEU A 10 -5.02 9.38 7.81
C LEU A 10 -4.72 10.78 8.33
N GLU A 11 -4.47 10.92 9.63
CA GLU A 11 -4.13 12.19 10.29
C GLU A 11 -5.13 13.34 9.97
N GLY A 12 -6.42 13.03 9.86
CA GLY A 12 -7.47 14.00 9.50
C GLY A 12 -7.51 14.41 8.02
N THR A 13 -6.66 13.81 7.19
CA THR A 13 -6.67 13.95 5.73
C THR A 13 -7.41 12.77 5.10
N THR A 14 -8.39 13.06 4.25
CA THR A 14 -9.11 12.04 3.47
C THR A 14 -8.47 11.87 2.09
N ILE A 15 -8.12 10.63 1.75
CA ILE A 15 -7.42 10.29 0.51
C ILE A 15 -8.13 9.14 -0.20
N GLY A 16 -8.25 9.22 -1.52
CA GLY A 16 -8.85 8.20 -2.36
C GLY A 16 -7.82 7.47 -3.22
N PHE A 17 -7.74 6.15 -3.11
CA PHE A 17 -6.94 5.29 -3.98
C PHE A 17 -7.82 4.72 -5.10
N ILE A 18 -7.42 4.97 -6.35
CA ILE A 18 -8.06 4.32 -7.50
C ILE A 18 -7.56 2.88 -7.54
N VAL A 19 -8.49 1.93 -7.52
CA VAL A 19 -8.20 0.50 -7.60
C VAL A 19 -9.01 -0.15 -8.70
N ASP A 20 -8.47 -1.24 -9.24
CA ASP A 20 -9.18 -2.04 -10.24
C ASP A 20 -10.37 -2.74 -9.59
N GLU A 21 -10.21 -3.37 -8.42
CA GLU A 21 -11.25 -4.13 -7.73
C GLU A 21 -10.98 -4.25 -6.22
N VAL A 22 -12.05 -4.39 -5.45
CA VAL A 22 -11.98 -4.83 -4.04
C VAL A 22 -12.48 -6.28 -4.00
N SER A 23 -11.56 -7.22 -3.80
CA SER A 23 -11.88 -8.65 -3.90
C SER A 23 -12.66 -9.14 -2.68
N GLU A 24 -12.11 -8.97 -1.47
CA GLU A 24 -12.69 -9.47 -0.22
C GLU A 24 -11.97 -8.89 1.02
N VAL A 25 -12.54 -9.10 2.20
CA VAL A 25 -11.92 -8.76 3.49
C VAL A 25 -11.43 -10.04 4.15
N LEU A 26 -10.11 -10.13 4.36
CA LEU A 26 -9.45 -11.32 4.92
C LEU A 26 -8.90 -11.05 6.33
N ARG A 27 -9.02 -12.03 7.22
CA ARG A 27 -8.29 -12.04 8.49
C ARG A 27 -6.98 -12.80 8.30
N ILE A 28 -5.86 -12.08 8.29
CA ILE A 28 -4.52 -12.64 8.09
C ILE A 28 -3.88 -12.89 9.46
N PRO A 29 -3.53 -14.14 9.82
CA PRO A 29 -2.79 -14.40 11.04
C PRO A 29 -1.32 -13.96 10.89
N LYS A 30 -0.72 -13.42 11.95
CA LYS A 30 0.64 -12.82 11.90
C LYS A 30 1.75 -13.82 11.54
N ASN A 31 1.50 -15.12 11.66
CA ASN A 31 2.48 -16.17 11.39
C ASN A 31 2.62 -16.54 9.91
N ILE A 32 1.72 -16.06 9.03
CA ILE A 32 1.83 -16.31 7.57
C ILE A 32 2.47 -15.16 6.82
N THR A 33 2.83 -14.09 7.51
CA THR A 33 3.52 -12.93 6.94
C THR A 33 5.02 -13.05 7.20
N GLU A 34 5.81 -12.89 6.16
CA GLU A 34 7.26 -12.85 6.17
C GLU A 34 7.74 -11.42 5.87
N ALA A 35 9.01 -11.15 6.18
CA ALA A 35 9.64 -9.90 5.77
C ALA A 35 9.63 -9.78 4.24
N PRO A 36 9.47 -8.56 3.68
CA PRO A 36 9.54 -8.37 2.24
C PRO A 36 10.87 -8.92 1.68
N PRO A 37 10.85 -9.70 0.59
CA PRO A 37 12.08 -10.22 -0.01
C PRO A 37 13.03 -9.09 -0.42
N GLU A 38 14.34 -9.29 -0.27
CA GLU A 38 15.36 -8.31 -0.67
C GLU A 38 15.28 -7.95 -2.18
N MET A 39 14.70 -8.81 -3.01
CA MET A 39 14.48 -8.52 -4.44
C MET A 39 13.41 -7.43 -4.68
N VAL A 40 12.55 -7.20 -3.69
CA VAL A 40 11.58 -6.08 -3.64
C VAL A 40 12.24 -4.82 -3.03
N ALA A 41 13.46 -4.94 -2.49
CA ALA A 41 14.24 -3.88 -1.83
C ALA A 41 14.92 -2.89 -2.80
N GLY A 42 14.18 -2.41 -3.78
CA GLY A 42 14.42 -1.09 -4.36
C GLY A 42 13.81 0.02 -3.50
N ILE A 43 13.70 1.23 -4.08
CA ILE A 43 12.89 2.38 -3.57
C ILE A 43 11.46 1.94 -3.18
N ASP A 44 11.03 0.80 -3.70
CA ASP A 44 9.71 0.21 -3.56
C ASP A 44 9.49 -0.69 -2.32
N SER A 45 10.52 -1.00 -1.52
CA SER A 45 10.29 -1.79 -0.29
C SER A 45 9.90 -0.96 0.93
N ASP A 46 10.20 0.33 0.94
CA ASP A 46 10.04 1.15 2.15
C ASP A 46 8.59 1.23 2.61
N TYR A 47 7.65 1.10 1.66
CA TYR A 47 6.20 1.10 1.90
C TYR A 47 5.58 -0.29 2.06
N ILE A 48 6.36 -1.37 2.02
CA ILE A 48 5.85 -2.72 2.26
C ILE A 48 6.11 -3.08 3.71
N THR A 49 5.04 -3.31 4.48
CA THR A 49 5.14 -3.78 5.86
C THR A 49 5.53 -5.26 5.92
N ALA A 50 4.90 -6.09 5.09
CA ALA A 50 5.14 -7.53 5.05
C ALA A 50 4.60 -8.14 3.76
N VAL A 51 5.04 -9.36 3.47
CA VAL A 51 4.49 -10.19 2.39
C VAL A 51 3.95 -11.47 2.99
N GLY A 52 2.72 -11.84 2.67
CA GLY A 52 2.10 -13.07 3.13
C GLY A 52 1.74 -13.97 1.98
N LYS A 53 1.94 -15.29 2.14
CA LYS A 53 1.39 -16.27 1.22
C LYS A 53 0.20 -16.96 1.89
N LEU A 54 -0.99 -16.76 1.33
CA LEU A 54 -2.20 -17.44 1.76
C LEU A 54 -2.66 -18.35 0.65
N GLU A 55 -2.58 -19.67 0.89
CA GLU A 55 -2.81 -20.69 -0.14
C GLU A 55 -1.87 -20.47 -1.34
N ASP A 56 -2.40 -20.23 -2.54
CA ASP A 56 -1.62 -19.92 -3.75
C ASP A 56 -1.61 -18.44 -4.11
N ARG A 57 -2.01 -17.56 -3.18
CA ARG A 57 -2.06 -16.11 -3.39
C ARG A 57 -0.95 -15.40 -2.63
N LEU A 58 -0.24 -14.53 -3.35
CA LEU A 58 0.70 -13.59 -2.76
C LEU A 58 -0.04 -12.33 -2.32
N LEU A 59 0.08 -11.96 -1.05
CA LEU A 59 -0.51 -10.78 -0.45
C LEU A 59 0.60 -9.84 -0.02
N ILE A 60 0.50 -8.57 -0.41
CA ILE A 60 1.43 -7.52 -0.03
C ILE A 60 0.72 -6.61 0.97
N LEU A 61 1.29 -6.45 2.15
CA LEU A 61 0.79 -5.54 3.18
C LEU A 61 1.48 -4.20 3.00
N LEU A 62 0.72 -3.18 2.61
CA LEU A 62 1.23 -1.82 2.39
C LEU A 62 1.13 -0.96 3.67
N ASP A 63 2.17 -0.15 3.88
CA ASP A 63 2.23 0.91 4.87
C ASP A 63 1.69 2.21 4.24
N LEU A 64 0.43 2.52 4.50
CA LEU A 64 -0.23 3.68 3.89
C LEU A 64 0.37 5.01 4.36
N GLU A 65 0.90 5.09 5.58
CA GLU A 65 1.54 6.32 6.07
C GLU A 65 2.75 6.68 5.21
N LYS A 66 3.58 5.69 4.90
CA LYS A 66 4.76 5.88 4.05
C LYS A 66 4.41 6.14 2.58
N VAL A 67 3.41 5.43 2.04
CA VAL A 67 2.93 5.66 0.66
C VAL A 67 2.47 7.12 0.50
N LEU A 68 1.77 7.64 1.50
CA LEU A 68 1.23 9.00 1.47
C LEU A 68 2.32 10.06 1.68
N SER A 69 3.31 9.81 2.55
CA SER A 69 4.46 10.70 2.74
C SER A 69 5.28 10.90 1.46
N LEU A 70 5.50 9.84 0.66
CA LEU A 70 6.17 9.95 -0.64
C LEU A 70 5.38 10.81 -1.63
N THR A 71 4.05 10.68 -1.60
CA THR A 71 3.16 11.41 -2.51
C THR A 71 3.13 12.90 -2.18
N GLN A 72 3.05 13.25 -0.89
CA GLN A 72 3.14 14.66 -0.44
C GLN A 72 4.48 15.29 -0.83
N SER A 73 5.59 14.58 -0.57
CA SER A 73 6.94 15.04 -0.90
C SER A 73 7.09 15.37 -2.39
N LYS A 74 6.52 14.54 -3.28
CA LYS A 74 6.55 14.78 -4.73
C LYS A 74 5.64 15.93 -5.16
N GLN A 75 4.43 16.03 -4.62
CA GLN A 75 3.48 17.10 -4.96
C GLN A 75 3.98 18.49 -4.52
N LEU A 76 4.65 18.58 -3.37
CA LEU A 76 5.32 19.81 -2.92
C LEU A 76 6.49 20.20 -3.84
N ALA A 77 7.28 19.22 -4.31
CA ALA A 77 8.39 19.47 -5.23
C ALA A 77 7.94 19.93 -6.63
N GLU A 78 6.73 19.55 -7.07
CA GLU A 78 6.18 19.94 -8.38
C GLU A 78 5.50 21.33 -8.37
N LEU A 79 5.20 21.90 -7.19
CA LEU A 79 4.59 23.22 -7.03
C LEU A 79 5.60 24.37 -6.88
N GLU A 80 6.89 24.07 -6.70
CA GLU A 80 7.97 25.07 -6.56
C GLU A 80 8.62 25.48 -7.91
N VAL A 81 8.02 25.18 -9.06
CA VAL A 81 8.51 25.57 -10.40
C VAL A 81 7.65 26.66 -11.04
#